data_AF-A0A8B7NAZ4-F1
#
_entry.id   AF-A0A8B7NAZ4-F1
#
_cell.length_a   1.000
_cell.length_b   1.000
_cell.length_c   1.000
_cell.angle_alpha   90.00
_cell.angle_beta   90.00
_cell.angle_gamma   90.00
#
_symmetry.space_group_name_H-M   'P 1'
#
loop_
_entity.id
_entity.type
_entity.pdbx_description
1 polymer ?
#
loop_
_entity_poly.entity_id
_entity_poly.type
_entity_poly.pdbx_seq_one_letter_code
_entity_poly.pdbx_strand_id
1 'polypeptide(L)'
;MVIAESCGVRCSRVMLLLYNTVFCLVGLTVGCVGLWSLSGQGWNILQALVPPAHSVMSGPQSAHPLKQPTSWTPTLQQLAHCLVVVGGAVVVTATLGCWATLTRSTCLLVLYLGLVV
;
A
#
# COMPACT_ATOMS: atom_id res chain seq x y z
N MET A 1 -23.36 28.59 -25.33
CA MET A 1 -21.95 28.88 -24.95
C MET A 1 -21.15 27.60 -25.13
N VAL A 2 -20.80 27.29 -26.38
CA VAL A 2 -19.87 26.19 -26.70
C VAL A 2 -18.48 26.82 -26.61
N ILE A 3 -17.94 26.89 -25.41
CA ILE A 3 -16.50 27.12 -25.25
C ILE A 3 -15.87 25.88 -25.90
N ALA A 4 -15.11 26.10 -26.97
CA ALA A 4 -14.17 25.10 -27.44
C ALA A 4 -13.32 24.70 -26.23
N GLU A 5 -13.62 23.56 -25.59
CA GLU A 5 -12.74 22.99 -24.57
C GLU A 5 -11.42 22.78 -25.29
N SER A 6 -10.44 23.66 -25.01
CA SER A 6 -9.09 23.54 -25.52
C SER A 6 -8.64 22.09 -25.34
N CYS A 7 -8.06 21.47 -26.37
CA CYS A 7 -7.61 20.07 -26.31
C CYS A 7 -6.84 19.75 -25.02
N GLY A 8 -6.14 20.73 -24.45
CA GLY A 8 -5.46 20.65 -23.15
C GLY A 8 -6.34 20.22 -21.97
N VAL A 9 -7.59 20.68 -21.86
CA VAL A 9 -8.50 20.30 -20.76
C VAL A 9 -8.95 18.85 -20.89
N ARG A 10 -9.09 18.35 -22.13
CA ARG A 10 -9.40 16.94 -22.38
C ARG A 10 -8.19 16.06 -22.11
N CYS A 11 -7.00 16.46 -22.57
CA CYS A 11 -5.77 15.73 -22.30
C CYS A 11 -5.43 15.68 -20.81
N SER A 12 -5.60 16.78 -20.06
CA SER A 12 -5.32 16.81 -18.62
C SER A 12 -6.23 15.87 -17.83
N ARG A 13 -7.52 15.79 -18.18
CA ARG A 13 -8.47 14.84 -17.58
C ARG A 13 -8.07 13.39 -17.84
N VAL A 14 -7.68 13.06 -19.08
CA VAL A 14 -7.23 11.70 -19.43
C VAL A 14 -5.97 11.33 -18.67
N MET A 15 -5.00 12.25 -18.55
CA MET A 15 -3.78 12.03 -17.76
C MET A 15 -4.08 11.81 -16.28
N LEU A 16 -5.00 12.58 -15.70
CA LEU A 16 -5.41 12.42 -14.29
C LEU A 16 -6.08 11.07 -14.03
N LEU A 17 -6.92 10.62 -14.97
CA LEU A 17 -7.59 9.33 -14.87
C LEU A 17 -6.60 8.18 -15.01
N LEU A 18 -5.66 8.25 -15.96
CA LEU A 18 -4.58 7.28 -16.12
C LEU A 18 -3.72 7.18 -14.86
N TYR A 19 -3.29 8.31 -14.32
CA TYR A 19 -2.47 8.35 -13.12
C TYR A 19 -3.21 7.73 -11.92
N ASN A 20 -4.45 8.14 -11.65
CA ASN A 20 -5.26 7.55 -10.59
C ASN A 20 -5.51 6.05 -10.80
N THR A 21 -5.71 5.60 -12.03
CA THR A 21 -5.88 4.17 -12.32
C THR A 21 -4.60 3.38 -12.00
N VAL A 22 -3.43 3.90 -12.38
CA VAL A 22 -2.14 3.28 -12.05
C VAL A 22 -1.93 3.26 -10.53
N PHE A 23 -2.21 4.35 -9.83
CA PHE A 23 -2.11 4.40 -8.37
C PHE A 23 -3.07 3.44 -7.68
N CYS A 24 -4.28 3.26 -8.22
CA CYS A 24 -5.22 2.26 -7.71
C CYS A 24 -4.66 0.85 -7.83
N LEU A 25 -4.08 0.49 -8.99
CA LEU A 25 -3.45 -0.81 -9.22
C LEU A 25 -2.24 -1.03 -8.29
N VAL A 26 -1.40 -0.01 -8.11
CA VAL A 26 -0.27 -0.07 -7.17
C VAL A 26 -0.78 -0.24 -5.73
N GLY A 27 -1.77 0.54 -5.29
CA GLY A 27 -2.36 0.40 -3.96
C GLY A 27 -2.97 -0.99 -3.72
N LEU A 28 -3.66 -1.55 -4.72
CA LEU A 28 -4.20 -2.91 -4.67
C LEU A 28 -3.09 -3.95 -4.55
N THR A 29 -2.04 -3.87 -5.37
CA THR A 29 -0.93 -4.83 -5.30
C THR A 29 -0.21 -4.77 -3.95
N VAL A 30 0.09 -3.56 -3.45
CA VAL A 30 0.71 -3.36 -2.12
C VAL A 30 -0.20 -3.88 -1.00
N GLY A 31 -1.50 -3.58 -1.06
CA GLY A 31 -2.49 -4.08 -0.10
C GLY A 31 -2.61 -5.60 -0.12
N CYS A 32 -2.65 -6.22 -1.32
CA CYS A 32 -2.67 -7.67 -1.49
C CYS A 32 -1.39 -8.33 -0.94
N VAL A 33 -0.21 -7.74 -1.16
CA VAL A 33 1.05 -8.23 -0.58
C VAL A 33 1.04 -8.12 0.94
N GLY A 34 0.52 -7.02 1.49
CA GLY A 34 0.34 -6.86 2.94
C GLY A 34 -0.60 -7.92 3.54
N LEU A 35 -1.76 -8.12 2.93
CA LEU A 35 -2.75 -9.15 3.32
C LEU A 35 -2.17 -10.56 3.20
N TRP A 36 -1.44 -10.84 2.11
CA TRP A 36 -0.76 -12.11 1.90
C TRP A 36 0.30 -12.35 2.98
N SER A 37 1.05 -11.33 3.37
CA SER A 37 2.08 -11.42 4.42
C SER A 37 1.49 -11.72 5.80
N LEU A 38 0.23 -11.33 6.04
CA LEU A 38 -0.53 -11.65 7.25
C LEU A 38 -1.21 -13.03 7.18
N SER A 39 -1.30 -13.63 5.99
CA SER A 39 -1.82 -14.99 5.83
C SER A 39 -0.81 -16.01 6.40
N GLY A 40 -1.32 -17.11 6.97
CA GLY A 40 -0.47 -18.14 7.59
C GLY A 40 0.60 -18.71 6.65
N GLN A 41 0.35 -18.73 5.33
CA GLN A 41 1.36 -19.15 4.33
C GLN A 41 2.43 -18.09 4.09
N GLY A 42 2.05 -16.81 3.98
CA GLY A 42 2.99 -15.71 3.81
C GLY A 42 3.92 -15.54 5.01
N TRP A 43 3.41 -15.73 6.22
CA TRP A 43 4.19 -15.65 7.46
C TRP A 43 5.32 -16.70 7.53
N ASN A 44 5.03 -17.95 7.12
CA ASN A 44 6.04 -19.02 7.07
C ASN A 44 7.17 -18.72 6.08
N ILE A 45 6.85 -18.10 4.94
CA ILE A 45 7.82 -17.70 3.93
C ILE A 45 8.63 -16.48 4.39
N LEU A 46 7.98 -15.49 5.04
CA LEU A 46 8.66 -14.33 5.61
C LEU A 46 9.69 -14.72 6.67
N GLN A 47 9.33 -15.68 7.54
CA GLN A 47 10.26 -16.23 8.53
C GLN A 47 11.42 -17.00 7.90
N ALA A 48 11.22 -17.62 6.73
CA ALA A 48 12.27 -18.33 6.01
C ALA A 48 13.20 -17.40 5.21
N LEU A 49 12.72 -16.23 4.76
CA LEU A 49 13.51 -15.26 3.97
C LEU A 49 14.34 -14.30 4.83
N VAL A 50 14.01 -14.11 6.10
CA VAL A 50 14.83 -13.29 7.01
C VAL A 50 16.01 -14.15 7.49
N PRO A 51 17.24 -13.95 6.97
CA PRO A 51 18.38 -14.67 7.50
C PRO A 51 18.53 -14.31 8.98
N PRO A 52 18.86 -15.29 9.85
CA PRO A 52 19.08 -15.01 11.27
C PRO A 52 20.20 -13.98 11.35
N ALA A 53 19.87 -12.75 11.73
CA ALA A 53 20.87 -11.71 11.95
C ALA A 53 21.80 -12.23 13.04
N HIS A 54 23.00 -12.60 12.63
CA HIS A 54 24.06 -13.06 13.50
C HIS A 54 24.46 -11.89 14.39
N SER A 55 23.99 -11.89 15.63
CA SER A 55 24.75 -11.28 16.72
C SER A 55 25.39 -12.43 17.50
N VAL A 56 26.61 -12.72 17.11
CA VAL A 56 27.74 -13.10 17.98
C VAL A 56 27.46 -12.75 19.45
N MET A 57 27.34 -13.76 20.33
CA MET A 57 28.11 -13.93 21.58
C MET A 57 27.38 -14.85 22.61
N SER A 58 27.94 -16.06 22.78
CA SER A 58 28.06 -16.91 23.99
C SER A 58 26.84 -17.39 24.82
N GLY A 59 26.69 -18.72 24.91
CA GLY A 59 26.06 -19.42 26.04
C GLY A 59 25.86 -20.93 25.75
N PRO A 60 26.28 -21.86 26.63
CA PRO A 60 26.25 -23.30 26.34
C PRO A 60 24.84 -23.90 26.48
N GLN A 61 24.64 -24.96 25.70
CA GLN A 61 23.41 -25.75 25.52
C GLN A 61 22.82 -26.29 26.82
N SER A 62 21.53 -26.06 27.04
CA SER A 62 20.69 -26.92 27.88
C SER A 62 19.28 -27.00 27.30
N ALA A 63 18.80 -28.25 27.22
CA ALA A 63 17.60 -28.66 26.53
C ALA A 63 16.33 -28.03 27.11
N HIS A 64 15.73 -27.13 26.34
CA HIS A 64 14.35 -26.66 26.47
C HIS A 64 13.82 -26.48 25.04
N PRO A 65 12.52 -26.69 24.74
CA PRO A 65 11.98 -26.32 23.43
C PRO A 65 12.13 -24.80 23.29
N LEU A 66 13.20 -24.36 22.61
CA LEU A 66 13.56 -22.97 22.48
C LEU A 66 12.44 -22.25 21.73
N LYS A 67 11.62 -21.54 22.50
CA LYS A 67 10.80 -20.43 22.06
C LYS A 67 11.74 -19.46 21.34
N GLN A 68 11.73 -19.55 20.01
CA GLN A 68 12.49 -18.74 19.07
C GLN A 68 12.41 -17.26 19.49
N PRO A 69 13.53 -16.52 19.58
CA PRO A 69 13.53 -15.17 20.13
C PRO A 69 12.62 -14.25 19.31
N THR A 70 11.44 -14.01 19.88
CA THR A 70 10.33 -13.18 19.37
C THR A 70 10.65 -11.69 19.46
N SER A 71 11.86 -11.26 19.06
CA SER A 71 12.19 -9.84 18.95
C SER A 71 11.87 -9.27 17.56
N TRP A 72 11.83 -10.12 16.54
CA TRP A 72 11.57 -9.74 15.14
C TRP A 72 10.11 -9.93 14.71
N THR A 73 9.33 -10.67 15.49
CA THR A 73 7.90 -10.86 15.26
C THR A 73 7.10 -9.55 15.30
N PRO A 74 7.34 -8.59 16.22
CA PRO A 74 6.57 -7.34 16.20
C PRO A 74 6.90 -6.45 14.98
N THR A 75 8.16 -6.39 14.55
CA THR A 75 8.57 -5.50 13.45
C THR A 75 8.02 -5.94 12.09
N LEU A 76 8.03 -7.24 11.80
CA LEU A 76 7.48 -7.77 10.55
C LEU A 76 5.95 -7.65 10.51
N GLN A 77 5.30 -7.91 11.64
CA GLN A 77 3.85 -7.75 11.77
C GLN A 77 3.42 -6.28 11.62
N GLN A 78 4.20 -5.35 12.19
CA GLN A 78 3.96 -3.92 12.07
C GLN A 78 4.16 -3.44 10.62
N LEU A 79 5.20 -3.93 9.93
CA LEU A 79 5.41 -3.64 8.51
C LEU A 79 4.25 -4.14 7.64
N ALA A 80 3.77 -5.36 7.86
CA ALA A 80 2.66 -5.92 7.11
C ALA A 80 1.35 -5.12 7.33
N HIS A 81 1.06 -4.70 8.57
CA HIS A 81 -0.06 -3.81 8.86
C HIS A 81 0.11 -2.44 8.19
N CYS A 82 1.30 -1.85 8.23
CA CYS A 82 1.58 -0.59 7.53
C CYS A 82 1.33 -0.72 6.02
N LEU A 83 1.75 -1.81 5.38
CA LEU A 83 1.52 -2.05 3.95
C LEU A 83 0.02 -2.14 3.62
N VAL A 84 -0.77 -2.80 4.45
CA VAL A 84 -2.23 -2.89 4.25
C VAL A 84 -2.88 -1.52 4.41
N VAL A 85 -2.51 -0.76 5.45
CA VAL A 85 -3.09 0.57 5.71
C VAL A 85 -2.72 1.55 4.60
N VAL A 86 -1.45 1.61 4.20
CA VAL A 86 -0.98 2.49 3.13
C VAL A 86 -1.59 2.08 1.79
N GLY A 87 -1.59 0.80 1.45
CA GLY A 87 -2.22 0.29 0.23
C GLY A 87 -3.70 0.64 0.17
N GLY A 88 -4.43 0.45 1.27
CA GLY A 88 -5.84 0.81 1.39
C GLY A 88 -6.09 2.32 1.22
N ALA A 89 -5.29 3.17 1.87
CA ALA A 89 -5.39 4.62 1.72
C ALA A 89 -5.14 5.06 0.27
N VAL A 90 -4.14 4.48 -0.40
CA VAL A 90 -3.86 4.75 -1.82
C VAL A 90 -5.02 4.34 -2.72
N VAL A 91 -5.66 3.19 -2.48
CA VAL A 91 -6.84 2.76 -3.25
C VAL A 91 -8.01 3.72 -3.05
N VAL A 92 -8.29 4.12 -1.80
CA VAL A 92 -9.38 5.06 -1.50
C VAL A 92 -9.16 6.41 -2.17
N THR A 93 -7.95 6.98 -2.06
CA THR A 93 -7.62 8.26 -2.72
C THR A 93 -7.71 8.14 -4.25
N ALA A 94 -7.19 7.07 -4.83
CA ALA A 94 -7.21 6.84 -6.27
C ALA A 94 -8.63 6.63 -6.82
N THR A 95 -9.48 5.88 -6.11
CA THR A 95 -10.89 5.66 -6.48
C THR A 95 -11.70 6.95 -6.41
N LEU A 96 -11.47 7.78 -5.38
CA LEU A 96 -12.05 9.13 -5.30
C LEU A 96 -11.58 10.02 -6.46
N GLY A 97 -10.29 9.97 -6.82
CA GLY A 97 -9.74 10.72 -7.97
C GLY A 97 -10.32 10.28 -9.32
N CYS A 98 -10.49 8.98 -9.53
CA CYS A 98 -11.20 8.45 -10.69
C CYS A 98 -12.67 8.89 -10.72
N TRP A 99 -13.37 8.83 -9.59
CA TRP A 99 -14.78 9.22 -9.50
C TRP A 99 -14.98 10.73 -9.70
N ALA A 100 -14.07 11.55 -9.19
CA ALA A 100 -14.03 13.00 -9.41
C ALA A 100 -13.90 13.34 -10.90
N THR A 101 -13.03 12.60 -11.60
CA THR A 101 -12.78 12.82 -13.03
C THR A 101 -14.00 12.41 -13.88
N LEU A 102 -14.70 11.35 -13.50
CA LEU A 102 -15.87 10.82 -14.23
C LEU A 102 -17.14 11.65 -14.02
N THR A 103 -17.39 12.18 -12.81
CA THR A 103 -18.67 12.83 -12.49
C THR A 103 -18.79 14.27 -12.98
N ARG A 104 -17.76 14.84 -13.64
CA ARG A 104 -17.71 16.27 -14.07
C ARG A 104 -18.02 17.27 -12.95
N SER A 105 -18.06 16.84 -11.70
CA SER A 105 -18.45 17.65 -10.56
C SER A 105 -17.24 18.40 -10.04
N THR A 106 -17.22 19.71 -10.24
CA THR A 106 -16.14 20.60 -9.81
C THR A 106 -15.86 20.51 -8.31
N CYS A 107 -16.90 20.23 -7.50
CA CYS A 107 -16.79 20.07 -6.05
C CYS A 107 -15.95 18.84 -5.66
N LEU A 108 -16.10 17.72 -6.38
CA LEU A 108 -15.39 16.46 -6.08
C LEU A 108 -13.92 16.53 -6.54
N LEU A 109 -13.64 17.31 -7.60
CA LEU A 109 -12.27 17.61 -8.04
C LEU A 109 -11.50 18.46 -7.02
N VAL A 110 -12.15 19.48 -6.43
CA VAL A 110 -11.53 20.33 -5.38
C VAL A 110 -11.29 19.52 -4.11
N LEU A 111 -12.24 18.66 -3.73
CA LEU A 111 -12.12 17.80 -2.55
C LEU A 111 -10.99 16.75 -2.71
N TYR A 112 -10.81 16.21 -3.92
CA TYR A 112 -9.67 15.36 -4.24
C TYR A 112 -8.33 16.13 -4.16
N LEU A 113 -8.27 17.34 -4.71
CA LEU A 113 -7.07 18.20 -4.65
C LEU A 113 -6.69 18.55 -3.20
N GLY A 114 -7.67 18.84 -2.35
CA GLY A 114 -7.44 19.13 -0.92
C GLY A 114 -7.14 17.90 -0.06
N LEU A 115 -7.30 16.68 -0.58
CA LEU A 115 -6.96 15.44 0.12
C LEU A 115 -5.57 14.92 -0.29
N VAL A 116 -5.10 15.31 -1.48
CA VAL A 116 -3.77 14.99 -2.01
C VAL A 116 -2.70 16.02 -1.58
N VAL A 117 -3.09 17.28 -1.40
CA VAL A 117 -2.25 18.36 -0.85
C VAL A 117 -2.25 18.31 0.67
#